data_AF-A0A838VQ58-F1
#
_entry.id   AF-A0A838VQ58-F1
#
_cell.length_a   1.000
_cell.length_b   1.000
_cell.length_c   1.000
_cell.angle_alpha   90.00
_cell.angle_beta   90.00
_cell.angle_gamma   90.00
#
_symmetry.space_group_name_H-M   'P 1'
#
loop_
_entity.id
_entity.type
_entity.pdbx_description
1 polymer ?
#
loop_
_entity_poly.entity_id
_entity_poly.type
_entity_poly.pdbx_seq_one_letter_code
_entity_poly.pdbx_strand_id
1 'polypeptide(L)'
;LLRDAGIFAWQIQLTVPMGNAADHAEILLQPYELLDLYPMLAQVAIRAGEEGVVMQPGNNIGYYGPYERTLRGKGEEWRFWQGCSAGLSTLGIEADGAIKGCPSLPTAAYTGGNIRTRSLRDIVEHTAELRFNLDAGTPEGTKHLWGFCQTCEFAELCRGGCSWTAHVFFNRRGNNPYCHHRALTQAKRGIRERVYPIIQAEGLPFDNGEFALVEESWDTPLPDDPLQFTSDRIQWSGLQEAVKL
;
A
#
# COMPACT_ATOMS: atom_id res chain seq x y z
N LEU A 1 -1.62 21.63 15.48
CA LEU A 1 -0.56 21.83 14.45
C LEU A 1 -1.11 21.89 13.03
N LEU A 2 -1.65 20.80 12.45
CA LEU A 2 -2.16 20.83 11.06
C LEU A 2 -3.33 21.83 10.88
N ARG A 3 -4.37 21.72 11.71
CA ARG A 3 -5.50 22.67 11.76
C ARG A 3 -5.04 24.12 11.92
N ASP A 4 -4.15 24.37 12.89
CA ASP A 4 -3.66 25.73 13.20
C ASP A 4 -2.84 26.34 12.06
N ALA A 5 -2.23 25.50 11.23
CA ALA A 5 -1.56 25.90 9.98
C ALA A 5 -2.54 26.14 8.82
N GLY A 6 -3.86 26.01 9.02
CA GLY A 6 -4.87 26.18 7.98
C GLY A 6 -5.00 25.00 7.01
N ILE A 7 -4.42 23.84 7.34
CA ILE A 7 -4.51 22.63 6.52
C ILE A 7 -5.90 22.03 6.68
N PHE A 8 -6.62 21.86 5.57
CA PHE A 8 -7.97 21.25 5.54
C PHE A 8 -7.97 19.79 5.06
N ALA A 9 -6.85 19.31 4.51
CA ALA A 9 -6.70 17.93 4.05
C ALA A 9 -5.27 17.43 4.22
N TRP A 10 -5.12 16.17 4.62
CA TRP A 10 -3.83 15.51 4.81
C TRP A 10 -3.86 14.10 4.23
N GLN A 11 -3.01 13.82 3.24
CA GLN A 11 -2.88 12.48 2.68
C GLN A 11 -1.78 11.71 3.43
N ILE A 12 -2.12 10.50 3.86
CA ILE A 12 -1.19 9.57 4.51
C ILE A 12 -0.80 8.44 3.57
N GLN A 13 0.45 7.99 3.67
CA GLN A 13 1.02 6.94 2.82
C GLN A 13 2.05 6.17 3.66
N LEU A 14 2.15 4.85 3.46
CA LEU A 14 3.23 4.05 4.03
C LEU A 14 4.49 4.19 3.17
N THR A 15 5.66 4.27 3.81
CA THR A 15 6.94 4.13 3.10
C THR A 15 7.02 2.74 2.48
N VAL A 16 7.53 2.62 1.25
CA VAL A 16 7.74 1.34 0.56
C VAL A 16 9.18 1.30 0.02
N PRO A 17 9.75 0.13 -0.30
CA PRO A 17 11.14 0.00 -0.74
C PRO A 17 11.36 0.52 -2.18
N MET A 18 11.30 1.83 -2.35
CA MET A 18 11.58 2.54 -3.60
C MET A 18 12.30 3.85 -3.28
N GLY A 19 13.24 4.26 -4.14
CA GLY A 19 14.15 5.38 -3.85
C GLY A 19 15.01 5.06 -2.63
N ASN A 20 15.30 6.06 -1.78
CA ASN A 20 16.16 5.86 -0.59
C ASN A 20 15.67 4.73 0.33
N ALA A 21 14.37 4.46 0.38
CA ALA A 21 13.82 3.42 1.24
C ALA A 21 14.13 1.99 0.74
N ALA A 22 14.57 1.82 -0.52
CA ALA A 22 15.04 0.53 -1.02
C ALA A 22 16.38 0.11 -0.38
N ASP A 23 17.24 1.10 -0.10
CA ASP A 23 18.57 0.89 0.49
C ASP A 23 18.55 1.00 2.03
N HIS A 24 17.47 1.57 2.59
CA HIS A 24 17.27 1.80 4.02
C HIS A 24 16.06 1.02 4.55
N ALA A 25 16.11 -0.31 4.47
CA ALA A 25 15.00 -1.18 4.83
C ALA A 25 14.53 -1.05 6.29
N GLU A 26 15.38 -0.55 7.20
CA GLU A 26 15.09 -0.29 8.60
C GLU A 26 13.97 0.75 8.83
N ILE A 27 13.69 1.61 7.84
CA ILE A 27 12.62 2.61 7.96
C ILE A 27 11.25 2.07 7.53
N LEU A 28 11.21 0.85 7.01
CA LEU A 28 10.00 0.19 6.54
C LEU A 28 9.29 -0.47 7.71
N LEU A 29 7.98 -0.29 7.79
CA LEU A 29 7.16 -1.05 8.71
C LEU A 29 7.21 -2.54 8.35
N GLN A 30 7.16 -3.39 9.36
CA GLN A 30 6.94 -4.81 9.21
C GLN A 30 5.43 -5.11 9.14
N PRO A 31 5.01 -6.15 8.39
CA PRO A 31 3.58 -6.48 8.24
C PRO A 31 2.81 -6.64 9.56
N TYR A 32 3.47 -7.11 10.62
CA TYR A 32 2.84 -7.30 11.93
C TYR A 32 2.61 -5.99 12.69
N GLU A 33 3.41 -4.96 12.46
CA GLU A 33 3.28 -3.64 13.11
C GLU A 33 2.03 -2.90 12.63
N LEU A 34 1.46 -3.33 11.51
CA LEU A 34 0.19 -2.83 11.00
C LEU A 34 -0.95 -3.02 12.01
N LEU A 35 -0.87 -4.03 12.88
CA LEU A 35 -1.86 -4.28 13.93
C LEU A 35 -1.94 -3.14 14.93
N ASP A 36 -0.83 -2.47 15.23
CA ASP A 36 -0.78 -1.28 16.09
C ASP A 36 -1.01 0.01 15.28
N LEU A 37 -0.55 0.04 14.03
CA LEU A 37 -0.63 1.23 13.18
C LEU A 37 -2.07 1.62 12.87
N TYR A 38 -2.89 0.66 12.41
CA TYR A 38 -4.22 0.99 11.90
C TYR A 38 -5.21 1.47 12.98
N PRO A 39 -5.23 0.94 14.21
CA PRO A 39 -5.97 1.55 15.32
C PRO A 39 -5.54 2.99 15.58
N MET A 40 -4.23 3.27 15.59
CA MET A 40 -3.71 4.63 15.75
C MET A 40 -4.19 5.55 14.63
N LEU A 41 -4.06 5.12 13.36
CA LEU A 41 -4.53 5.89 12.21
C LEU A 41 -6.04 6.17 12.27
N ALA A 42 -6.84 5.22 12.76
CA ALA A 42 -8.28 5.41 12.92
C ALA A 42 -8.59 6.49 13.96
N GLN A 43 -7.92 6.48 15.12
CA GLN A 43 -8.05 7.54 16.13
C GLN A 43 -7.65 8.91 15.57
N VAL A 44 -6.54 8.98 14.85
CA VAL A 44 -6.08 10.20 14.19
C VAL A 44 -7.09 10.69 13.14
N ALA A 45 -7.67 9.79 12.34
CA ALA A 45 -8.68 10.12 11.33
C ALA A 45 -9.93 10.76 11.94
N ILE A 46 -10.44 10.16 13.02
CA ILE A 46 -11.62 10.64 13.75
C ILE A 46 -11.34 12.04 14.29
N ARG A 47 -10.22 12.20 15.00
CA ARG A 47 -9.84 13.48 15.58
C ARG A 47 -9.62 14.57 14.54
N ALA A 48 -8.91 14.25 13.46
CA ALA A 48 -8.69 15.18 12.36
C ALA A 48 -10.04 15.65 11.79
N GLY A 49 -10.99 14.73 11.60
CA GLY A 49 -12.35 15.05 11.14
C GLY A 49 -13.11 16.01 12.06
N GLU A 50 -13.07 15.79 13.38
CA GLU A 50 -13.65 16.69 14.39
C GLU A 50 -13.06 18.10 14.34
N GLU A 51 -11.78 18.20 13.97
CA GLU A 51 -11.06 19.47 13.84
C GLU A 51 -11.15 20.10 12.42
N GLY A 52 -11.94 19.52 11.52
CA GLY A 52 -12.12 20.03 10.17
C GLY A 52 -10.98 19.69 9.19
N VAL A 53 -10.10 18.76 9.54
CA VAL A 53 -9.01 18.26 8.68
C VAL A 53 -9.40 16.90 8.10
N VAL A 54 -9.49 16.80 6.77
CA VAL A 54 -9.81 15.54 6.10
C VAL A 54 -8.55 14.71 5.91
N MET A 55 -8.40 13.64 6.68
CA MET A 55 -7.37 12.64 6.43
C MET A 55 -7.77 11.75 5.25
N GLN A 56 -6.89 11.62 4.25
CA GLN A 56 -7.11 10.83 3.04
C GLN A 56 -6.11 9.66 2.98
N PRO A 57 -6.57 8.41 2.89
CA PRO A 57 -5.67 7.28 2.75
C PRO A 57 -5.11 7.24 1.32
N GLY A 58 -3.79 7.17 1.22
CA GLY A 58 -3.10 6.83 -0.01
C GLY A 58 -3.50 5.45 -0.53
N ASN A 59 -3.04 5.12 -1.72
CA ASN A 59 -3.36 3.84 -2.35
C ASN A 59 -2.79 2.63 -1.58
N ASN A 60 -1.80 2.82 -0.69
CA ASN A 60 -1.15 1.76 0.10
C ASN A 60 -1.60 1.68 1.57
N ILE A 61 -2.67 2.38 1.95
CA ILE A 61 -3.24 2.36 3.30
C ILE A 61 -4.52 1.53 3.29
N GLY A 62 -4.68 0.65 4.27
CA GLY A 62 -5.93 0.00 4.65
C GLY A 62 -6.02 -1.47 4.27
N TYR A 63 -6.99 -1.78 3.41
CA TYR A 63 -7.35 -3.10 2.88
C TYR A 63 -8.13 -3.99 3.84
N TYR A 64 -9.47 -3.88 3.75
CA TYR A 64 -10.49 -4.77 4.34
C TYR A 64 -10.35 -5.07 5.85
N GLY A 65 -9.53 -4.31 6.57
CA GLY A 65 -9.49 -4.33 8.03
C GLY A 65 -10.64 -3.51 8.64
N PRO A 66 -10.84 -3.59 9.98
CA PRO A 66 -11.95 -2.92 10.67
C PRO A 66 -12.05 -1.41 10.41
N TYR A 67 -10.92 -0.76 10.15
CA TYR A 67 -10.85 0.69 9.96
C TYR A 67 -10.90 1.14 8.51
N GLU A 68 -11.01 0.23 7.53
CA GLU A 68 -10.97 0.57 6.09
C GLU A 68 -12.04 1.62 5.72
N ARG A 69 -13.26 1.45 6.21
CA ARG A 69 -14.37 2.39 5.94
C ARG A 69 -14.18 3.71 6.66
N THR A 70 -13.66 3.70 7.88
CA THR A 70 -13.32 4.93 8.62
C THR A 70 -12.27 5.73 7.86
N LEU A 71 -11.22 5.06 7.38
CA LEU A 71 -10.11 5.69 6.68
C LEU A 71 -10.50 6.15 5.27
N ARG A 72 -11.10 5.30 4.42
CA ARG A 72 -11.38 5.61 3.01
C ARG A 72 -12.75 6.24 2.78
N GLY A 73 -13.70 5.96 3.65
CA GLY A 73 -15.11 6.28 3.47
C GLY A 73 -15.68 7.28 4.45
N LYS A 74 -14.92 7.76 5.45
CA LYS A 74 -15.47 8.49 6.61
C LYS A 74 -16.62 7.72 7.28
N GLY A 75 -16.56 6.39 7.25
CA GLY A 75 -17.59 5.49 7.77
C GLY A 75 -18.68 5.09 6.78
N GLU A 76 -18.71 5.62 5.55
CA GLU A 76 -19.68 5.21 4.53
C GLU A 76 -19.51 3.72 4.15
N GLU A 77 -20.61 2.96 4.16
CA GLU A 77 -20.61 1.50 4.00
C GLU A 77 -19.95 1.00 2.70
N TRP A 78 -20.19 1.71 1.60
CA TRP A 78 -19.76 1.33 0.25
C TRP A 78 -18.42 1.93 -0.18
N ARG A 79 -17.73 2.62 0.74
CA ARG A 79 -16.43 3.26 0.47
C ARG A 79 -15.30 2.50 1.13
N PHE A 80 -14.77 1.55 0.37
CA PHE A 80 -13.61 0.75 0.70
C PHE A 80 -12.80 0.48 -0.58
N TRP A 81 -11.61 -0.10 -0.46
CA TRP A 81 -10.77 -0.44 -1.59
C TRP A 81 -11.50 -1.33 -2.62
N GLN A 82 -11.54 -0.92 -3.89
CA GLN A 82 -12.18 -1.67 -4.99
C GLN A 82 -11.18 -2.18 -6.03
N GLY A 83 -9.91 -2.26 -5.63
CA GLY A 83 -8.81 -2.66 -6.49
C GLY A 83 -8.04 -1.48 -7.09
N CYS A 84 -6.89 -1.80 -7.67
CA CYS A 84 -5.99 -0.82 -8.26
C CYS A 84 -6.64 -0.14 -9.48
N SER A 85 -6.57 1.20 -9.54
CA SER A 85 -7.10 2.02 -10.64
C SER A 85 -6.10 2.25 -11.77
N ALA A 86 -4.88 1.71 -11.65
CA ALA A 86 -3.81 1.94 -12.61
C ALA A 86 -4.22 1.48 -14.01
N GLY A 87 -4.12 2.37 -15.00
CA GLY A 87 -4.53 2.10 -16.38
C GLY A 87 -6.05 2.05 -16.62
N LEU A 88 -6.86 2.30 -15.58
CA LEU A 88 -8.32 2.41 -15.69
C LEU A 88 -8.76 3.87 -15.63
N SER A 89 -8.71 4.46 -14.44
CA SER A 89 -9.03 5.86 -14.17
C SER A 89 -7.81 6.67 -13.74
N THR A 90 -6.61 6.06 -13.82
CA THR A 90 -5.34 6.67 -13.47
C THR A 90 -4.34 6.42 -14.59
N LEU A 91 -3.55 7.44 -14.90
CA LEU A 91 -2.37 7.36 -15.78
C LEU A 91 -1.28 8.25 -15.17
N GLY A 92 -0.03 7.90 -15.44
CA GLY A 92 1.15 8.70 -15.11
C GLY A 92 1.88 9.09 -16.38
N ILE A 93 2.41 10.31 -16.40
CA ILE A 93 3.36 10.80 -17.41
C ILE A 93 4.65 11.22 -16.69
N GLU A 94 5.77 10.63 -17.09
CA GLU A 94 7.08 11.03 -16.58
C GLU A 94 7.61 12.25 -17.34
N ALA A 95 8.66 12.89 -16.78
CA ALA A 95 9.24 14.11 -17.36
C ALA A 95 9.79 13.91 -18.78
N ASP A 96 10.17 12.69 -19.15
CA ASP A 96 10.63 12.31 -20.48
C ASP A 96 9.48 11.93 -21.44
N GLY A 97 8.23 11.97 -20.98
CA GLY A 97 7.05 11.61 -21.75
C GLY A 97 6.66 10.14 -21.69
N ALA A 98 7.36 9.28 -20.93
CA ALA A 98 6.94 7.89 -20.71
C ALA A 98 5.57 7.84 -20.02
N ILE A 99 4.70 6.94 -20.51
CA ILE A 99 3.34 6.76 -20.02
C ILE A 99 3.22 5.43 -19.28
N LYS A 100 2.67 5.49 -18.07
CA LYS A 100 2.42 4.34 -17.18
C LYS A 100 0.96 4.33 -16.72
N GLY A 101 0.48 3.16 -16.29
CA GLY A 101 -0.85 3.04 -15.66
C GLY A 101 -0.97 3.79 -14.32
N CYS A 102 0.14 4.06 -13.64
CA CYS A 102 0.20 4.84 -12.40
C CYS A 102 1.59 5.49 -12.31
N PRO A 103 1.70 6.77 -11.89
CA PRO A 103 2.99 7.46 -11.84
C PRO A 103 4.03 6.77 -10.94
N SER A 104 3.59 6.08 -9.88
CA SER A 104 4.48 5.41 -8.93
C SER A 104 5.02 4.06 -9.40
N LEU A 105 4.40 3.42 -10.41
CA LEU A 105 4.83 2.10 -10.87
C LEU A 105 6.25 2.14 -11.45
N PRO A 106 7.07 1.07 -11.30
CA PRO A 106 8.41 1.05 -11.85
C PRO A 106 8.46 1.28 -13.36
N THR A 107 9.39 2.12 -13.81
CA THR A 107 9.44 2.56 -15.22
C THR A 107 9.73 1.41 -16.16
N ALA A 108 10.73 0.58 -15.85
CA ALA A 108 11.15 -0.52 -16.71
C ALA A 108 10.03 -1.55 -16.96
N ALA A 109 9.19 -1.82 -15.95
CA ALA A 109 8.16 -2.86 -16.02
C ALA A 109 6.79 -2.35 -16.51
N TYR A 110 6.52 -1.04 -16.43
CA TYR A 110 5.16 -0.50 -16.62
C TYR A 110 5.05 0.64 -17.64
N THR A 111 6.10 0.95 -18.39
CA THR A 111 6.02 1.92 -19.48
C THR A 111 5.40 1.28 -20.72
N GLY A 112 4.19 1.73 -21.10
CA GLY A 112 3.55 1.26 -22.34
C GLY A 112 4.03 1.99 -23.60
N GLY A 113 4.59 3.20 -23.45
CA GLY A 113 5.08 3.99 -24.56
C GLY A 113 5.42 5.42 -24.16
N ASN A 114 5.76 6.26 -25.14
CA ASN A 114 6.12 7.66 -24.92
C ASN A 114 5.20 8.59 -25.73
N ILE A 115 4.63 9.61 -25.07
CA ILE A 115 3.69 10.55 -25.69
C ILE A 115 4.31 11.40 -26.80
N ARG A 116 5.64 11.49 -26.84
CA ARG A 116 6.38 12.24 -27.86
C ARG A 116 6.45 11.50 -29.20
N THR A 117 6.20 10.19 -29.21
CA THR A 117 6.31 9.34 -30.41
C THR A 117 5.01 8.63 -30.77
N ARG A 118 4.10 8.40 -29.80
CA ARG A 118 2.82 7.71 -30.01
C ARG A 118 1.68 8.54 -29.42
N SER A 119 0.48 8.43 -30.00
CA SER A 119 -0.72 9.05 -29.42
C SER A 119 -1.10 8.40 -28.09
N LEU A 120 -1.65 9.17 -27.16
CA LEU A 120 -2.10 8.63 -25.87
C LEU A 120 -3.13 7.50 -26.04
N ARG A 121 -4.05 7.65 -27.01
CA ARG A 121 -5.05 6.63 -27.34
C ARG A 121 -4.40 5.29 -27.68
N ASP A 122 -3.45 5.32 -28.61
CA ASP A 122 -2.75 4.12 -29.06
C ASP A 122 -1.99 3.45 -27.91
N ILE A 123 -1.33 4.23 -27.05
CA ILE A 123 -0.65 3.70 -25.86
C ILE A 123 -1.65 3.01 -24.92
N VAL A 124 -2.76 3.67 -24.57
CA VAL A 124 -3.75 3.12 -23.63
C VAL A 124 -4.49 1.90 -24.19
N GLU A 125 -4.86 1.94 -25.47
CA GLU A 125 -5.68 0.89 -26.09
C GLU A 125 -4.87 -0.36 -26.45
N HIS A 126 -3.55 -0.27 -26.63
CA HIS A 126 -2.76 -1.36 -27.24
C HIS A 126 -1.53 -1.84 -26.45
N THR A 127 -1.30 -1.38 -25.21
CA THR A 127 -0.12 -1.78 -24.41
C THR A 127 -0.49 -2.60 -23.19
N ALA A 128 0.20 -3.72 -22.96
CA ALA A 128 -0.13 -4.64 -21.87
C ALA A 128 0.12 -3.99 -20.49
N GLU A 129 1.13 -3.12 -20.42
CA GLU A 129 1.60 -2.39 -19.25
C GLU A 129 0.55 -1.44 -18.67
N LEU A 130 -0.42 -1.00 -19.48
CA LEU A 130 -1.53 -0.15 -19.05
C LEU A 130 -2.84 -0.96 -18.92
N ARG A 131 -2.92 -2.11 -19.57
CA ARG A 131 -4.16 -2.89 -19.67
C ARG A 131 -4.29 -3.98 -18.62
N PHE A 132 -3.29 -4.15 -17.75
CA PHE A 132 -3.23 -5.27 -16.79
C PHE A 132 -4.36 -5.33 -15.75
N ASN A 133 -5.18 -4.28 -15.64
CA ASN A 133 -6.35 -4.21 -14.76
C ASN A 133 -7.69 -4.28 -15.51
N LEU A 134 -7.71 -4.32 -16.85
CA LEU A 134 -8.95 -4.32 -17.64
C LEU A 134 -9.80 -5.57 -17.40
N ASP A 135 -9.16 -6.70 -17.08
CA ASP A 135 -9.83 -7.97 -16.84
C ASP A 135 -10.42 -8.09 -15.41
N ALA A 136 -10.55 -6.97 -14.68
CA ALA A 136 -11.18 -6.95 -13.36
C ALA A 136 -12.61 -7.52 -13.41
N GLY A 137 -12.94 -8.40 -12.46
CA GLY A 137 -14.22 -9.12 -12.44
C GLY A 137 -14.28 -10.33 -13.38
N THR A 138 -13.14 -10.78 -13.91
CA THR A 138 -13.03 -12.02 -14.70
C THR A 138 -12.01 -12.97 -14.06
N PRO A 139 -12.00 -14.27 -14.42
CA PRO A 139 -10.98 -15.22 -13.98
C PRO A 139 -9.55 -14.82 -14.37
N GLU A 140 -9.38 -14.10 -15.49
CA GLU A 140 -8.05 -13.61 -15.92
C GLU A 140 -7.52 -12.53 -14.96
N GLY A 141 -8.40 -11.68 -14.44
CA GLY A 141 -8.07 -10.57 -13.55
C GLY A 141 -7.51 -10.97 -12.18
N THR A 142 -7.50 -12.26 -11.84
CA THR A 142 -6.91 -12.79 -10.60
C THR A 142 -5.72 -13.72 -10.83
N LYS A 143 -5.37 -14.06 -12.08
CA LYS A 143 -4.26 -14.99 -12.39
C LYS A 143 -2.89 -14.52 -11.91
N HIS A 144 -2.68 -13.22 -11.76
CA HIS A 144 -1.42 -12.67 -11.26
C HIS A 144 -1.25 -12.80 -9.75
N LEU A 145 -2.32 -13.13 -9.02
CA LEU A 145 -2.28 -13.28 -7.57
C LEU A 145 -1.47 -14.51 -7.16
N TRP A 146 -0.77 -14.39 -6.04
CA TRP A 146 0.06 -15.43 -5.46
C TRP A 146 0.13 -15.26 -3.94
N GLY A 147 0.66 -16.25 -3.22
CA GLY A 147 0.78 -16.22 -1.76
C GLY A 147 -0.59 -16.04 -1.08
N PHE A 148 -0.64 -15.22 -0.02
CA PHE A 148 -1.85 -14.95 0.75
C PHE A 148 -3.00 -14.43 -0.13
N CYS A 149 -2.70 -13.52 -1.06
CA CYS A 149 -3.74 -12.89 -1.86
C CYS A 149 -4.41 -13.82 -2.88
N GLN A 150 -3.78 -14.93 -3.27
CA GLN A 150 -4.35 -15.88 -4.24
C GLN A 150 -5.60 -16.58 -3.70
N THR A 151 -5.65 -16.83 -2.39
CA THR A 151 -6.75 -17.57 -1.72
C THR A 151 -7.60 -16.67 -0.82
N CYS A 152 -7.36 -15.36 -0.85
CA CYS A 152 -8.09 -14.39 -0.04
C CYS A 152 -9.55 -14.26 -0.50
N GLU A 153 -10.48 -14.13 0.44
CA GLU A 153 -11.91 -13.96 0.18
C GLU A 153 -12.24 -12.69 -0.63
N PHE A 154 -11.34 -11.69 -0.60
CA PHE A 154 -11.49 -10.44 -1.36
C PHE A 154 -10.74 -10.45 -2.71
N ALA A 155 -10.16 -11.58 -3.13
CA ALA A 155 -9.22 -11.65 -4.27
C ALA A 155 -9.77 -11.02 -5.57
N GLU A 156 -11.02 -11.33 -5.92
CA GLU A 156 -11.66 -10.87 -7.17
C GLU A 156 -11.82 -9.33 -7.22
N LEU A 157 -12.27 -8.74 -6.11
CA LEU A 157 -12.48 -7.31 -6.02
C LEU A 157 -11.20 -6.53 -5.71
N CYS A 158 -10.37 -7.03 -4.80
CA CYS A 158 -9.16 -6.37 -4.32
C CYS A 158 -8.00 -6.44 -5.34
N ARG A 159 -7.84 -7.60 -5.98
CA ARG A 159 -6.76 -7.92 -6.94
C ARG A 159 -5.34 -7.71 -6.37
N GLY A 160 -5.17 -7.96 -5.08
CA GLY A 160 -3.88 -7.93 -4.39
C GLY A 160 -3.44 -6.54 -3.92
N GLY A 161 -4.39 -5.62 -3.68
CA GLY A 161 -4.11 -4.28 -3.16
C GLY A 161 -3.47 -3.35 -4.20
N CYS A 162 -2.70 -2.36 -3.74
CA CYS A 162 -1.95 -1.49 -4.64
C CYS A 162 -0.86 -2.27 -5.38
N SER A 163 -0.95 -2.28 -6.72
CA SER A 163 0.02 -2.98 -7.56
C SER A 163 1.43 -2.42 -7.42
N TRP A 164 1.57 -1.11 -7.17
CA TRP A 164 2.86 -0.47 -6.92
C TRP A 164 3.49 -1.01 -5.64
N THR A 165 2.78 -0.98 -4.51
CA THR A 165 3.30 -1.49 -3.23
C THR A 165 3.73 -2.94 -3.34
N ALA A 166 2.89 -3.82 -3.87
CA ALA A 166 3.25 -5.23 -4.03
C ALA A 166 4.49 -5.39 -4.94
N HIS A 167 4.56 -4.65 -6.06
CA HIS A 167 5.67 -4.76 -6.98
C HIS A 167 6.98 -4.29 -6.36
N VAL A 168 7.03 -3.13 -5.71
CA VAL A 168 8.31 -2.63 -5.18
C VAL A 168 8.83 -3.48 -4.02
N PHE A 169 7.96 -4.20 -3.30
CA PHE A 169 8.40 -5.23 -2.36
C PHE A 169 8.93 -6.48 -3.07
N PHE A 170 8.21 -7.03 -4.04
CA PHE A 170 8.45 -8.40 -4.52
C PHE A 170 8.89 -8.52 -5.97
N ASN A 171 9.24 -7.40 -6.60
CA ASN A 171 9.47 -7.29 -8.05
C ASN A 171 8.32 -7.88 -8.91
N ARG A 172 7.12 -7.98 -8.30
CA ARG A 172 5.96 -8.66 -8.83
C ARG A 172 4.69 -8.22 -8.09
N ARG A 173 3.64 -7.89 -8.84
CA ARG A 173 2.33 -7.57 -8.26
C ARG A 173 1.61 -8.81 -7.69
N GLY A 174 0.55 -8.58 -6.90
CA GLY A 174 -0.45 -9.60 -6.60
C GLY A 174 -0.35 -10.25 -5.22
N ASN A 175 0.54 -9.79 -4.35
CA ASN A 175 0.64 -10.27 -2.96
C ASN A 175 1.12 -9.13 -2.04
N ASN A 176 0.26 -8.19 -1.68
CA ASN A 176 0.67 -7.00 -0.92
C ASN A 176 0.97 -7.34 0.56
N PRO A 177 2.17 -7.04 1.10
CA PRO A 177 2.49 -7.32 2.50
C PRO A 177 1.89 -6.30 3.47
N TYR A 178 1.45 -5.14 2.97
CA TYR A 178 0.92 -4.03 3.77
C TYR A 178 -0.61 -4.02 3.91
N CYS A 179 -1.23 -5.20 3.83
CA CYS A 179 -2.66 -5.38 3.95
C CYS A 179 -3.10 -5.58 5.42
N HIS A 180 -3.96 -4.71 5.95
CA HIS A 180 -4.42 -4.85 7.35
C HIS A 180 -5.20 -6.17 7.57
N HIS A 181 -6.09 -6.53 6.64
CA HIS A 181 -6.82 -7.79 6.69
C HIS A 181 -5.87 -9.01 6.73
N ARG A 182 -4.77 -8.97 5.96
CA ARG A 182 -3.75 -10.03 5.96
C ARG A 182 -3.09 -10.15 7.33
N ALA A 183 -2.60 -9.04 7.89
CA ALA A 183 -1.99 -9.02 9.21
C ALA A 183 -2.91 -9.58 10.29
N LEU A 184 -4.19 -9.17 10.31
CA LEU A 184 -5.20 -9.68 11.24
C LEU A 184 -5.46 -11.18 11.07
N THR A 185 -5.49 -11.65 9.82
CA THR A 185 -5.75 -13.07 9.50
C THR A 185 -4.59 -13.95 9.95
N GLN A 186 -3.35 -13.53 9.69
CA GLN A 186 -2.15 -14.25 10.11
C GLN A 186 -2.01 -14.25 11.64
N ALA A 187 -2.26 -13.12 12.31
CA ALA A 187 -2.24 -13.03 13.77
C ALA A 187 -3.22 -14.00 14.43
N LYS A 188 -4.45 -14.13 13.89
CA LYS A 188 -5.44 -15.13 14.36
C LYS A 188 -4.97 -16.58 14.22
N ARG A 189 -4.02 -16.85 13.32
CA ARG A 189 -3.41 -18.17 13.12
C ARG A 189 -2.14 -18.36 13.96
N GLY A 190 -1.77 -17.38 14.78
CA GLY A 190 -0.50 -17.40 15.51
C GLY A 190 0.72 -17.24 14.61
N ILE A 191 0.55 -16.63 13.43
CA ILE A 191 1.60 -16.40 12.44
C ILE A 191 1.93 -14.91 12.40
N ARG A 192 3.23 -14.60 12.39
CA ARG A 192 3.77 -13.27 12.14
C ARG A 192 4.51 -13.26 10.80
N GLU A 193 4.34 -12.19 10.05
CA GLU A 193 5.05 -11.99 8.78
C GLU A 193 6.09 -10.88 8.92
N ARG A 194 7.28 -11.10 8.34
CA ARG A 194 8.31 -10.08 8.21
C ARG A 194 8.85 -10.00 6.80
N VAL A 195 9.27 -8.82 6.38
CA VAL A 195 9.94 -8.57 5.12
C VAL A 195 11.40 -8.20 5.35
N TYR A 196 12.29 -8.65 4.47
CA TYR A 196 13.71 -8.34 4.51
C TYR A 196 14.29 -8.25 3.10
N PRO A 197 15.25 -7.35 2.84
CA PRO A 197 15.83 -7.17 1.52
C PRO A 197 16.65 -8.41 1.12
N ILE A 198 16.55 -8.80 -0.15
CA ILE A 198 17.36 -9.87 -0.77
C ILE A 198 18.13 -9.39 -2.01
N ILE A 199 17.63 -8.35 -2.70
CA ILE A 199 18.30 -7.72 -3.83
C ILE A 199 18.20 -6.20 -3.64
N GLN A 200 19.32 -5.50 -3.80
CA GLN A 200 19.38 -4.03 -3.75
C GLN A 200 18.85 -3.42 -5.05
N ALA A 201 18.33 -2.19 -4.98
CA ALA A 201 17.97 -1.45 -6.19
C ALA A 201 19.22 -1.08 -7.00
N GLU A 202 19.06 -0.81 -8.30
CA GLU A 202 20.17 -0.42 -9.18
C GLU A 202 20.53 1.07 -9.03
N GLY A 203 19.66 1.87 -8.38
CA GLY A 203 19.79 3.31 -8.21
C GLY A 203 19.25 4.11 -9.39
N LEU A 204 18.40 3.50 -10.23
CA LEU A 204 17.75 4.17 -11.36
C LEU A 204 16.43 4.83 -10.93
N PRO A 205 16.00 5.94 -11.57
CA PRO A 205 14.69 6.52 -11.28
C PRO A 205 13.56 5.51 -11.44
N PHE A 206 12.70 5.42 -10.41
CA PHE A 206 11.58 4.47 -10.35
C PHE A 206 11.98 2.99 -10.51
N ASP A 207 13.16 2.58 -10.04
CA ASP A 207 13.49 1.18 -9.88
C ASP A 207 13.05 0.63 -8.50
N ASN A 208 13.32 -0.66 -8.28
CA ASN A 208 13.14 -1.32 -6.99
C ASN A 208 14.16 -2.45 -6.86
N GLY A 209 14.50 -2.78 -5.61
CA GLY A 209 15.14 -4.04 -5.28
C GLY A 209 14.13 -5.19 -5.17
N GLU A 210 14.47 -6.21 -4.40
CA GLU A 210 13.57 -7.31 -4.07
C GLU A 210 13.67 -7.64 -2.58
N PHE A 211 12.51 -7.88 -1.96
CA PHE A 211 12.37 -8.30 -0.58
C PHE A 211 11.79 -9.70 -0.54
N ALA A 212 12.23 -10.51 0.41
CA ALA A 212 11.57 -11.76 0.74
C ALA A 212 10.61 -11.54 1.91
N LEU A 213 9.62 -12.43 2.02
CA LEU A 213 8.70 -12.48 3.15
C LEU A 213 8.87 -13.82 3.88
N VAL A 214 9.01 -13.77 5.19
CA VAL A 214 9.04 -14.94 6.06
C VAL A 214 7.76 -14.98 6.91
N GLU A 215 7.18 -16.17 7.03
CA GLU A 215 6.14 -16.50 7.99
C GLU A 215 6.78 -17.25 9.16
N GLU A 216 6.56 -16.77 10.37
CA GLU A 216 7.09 -17.36 11.60
C GLU A 216 6.00 -17.45 12.67
N SER A 217 6.20 -18.29 13.69
CA SER A 217 5.29 -18.31 14.84
C SER A 217 5.30 -16.96 15.54
N TRP A 218 4.15 -16.51 16.04
CA TRP A 218 4.00 -15.23 16.75
C TRP A 218 4.98 -15.08 17.92
N ASP A 219 5.27 -16.17 18.61
CA ASP A 219 6.15 -16.20 19.79
C ASP A 219 7.65 -16.27 19.44
N THR A 220 7.98 -16.33 18.15
CA THR A 220 9.38 -16.28 17.70
C THR A 220 10.02 -14.97 18.19
N PRO A 221 11.20 -15.02 18.81
CA PRO A 221 11.90 -13.79 19.21
C PRO A 221 12.12 -12.87 18.01
N LEU A 222 11.83 -11.58 18.18
CA LEU A 222 12.10 -10.57 17.17
C LEU A 222 13.58 -10.22 17.13
N PRO A 223 14.13 -9.86 15.95
CA PRO A 223 15.43 -9.21 15.90
C PRO A 223 15.38 -7.87 16.64
N ASP A 224 16.54 -7.43 17.14
CA ASP A 224 16.68 -6.10 17.73
C ASP A 224 16.50 -5.03 16.63
N ASP A 225 15.44 -4.25 16.75
CA ASP A 225 15.07 -3.19 15.81
C ASP A 225 14.74 -1.90 16.59
N PRO A 226 15.64 -0.89 16.57
CA PRO A 226 15.43 0.35 17.30
C PRO A 226 14.24 1.17 16.80
N LEU A 227 13.80 0.94 15.55
CA LEU A 227 12.70 1.64 14.90
C LEU A 227 11.38 0.87 14.96
N GLN A 228 11.37 -0.31 15.59
CA GLN A 228 10.17 -1.13 15.74
C GLN A 228 8.98 -0.31 16.25
N PHE A 229 7.89 -0.32 15.50
CA PHE A 229 6.66 0.37 15.85
C PHE A 229 5.76 -0.53 16.70
N THR A 230 5.38 -0.01 17.86
CA THR A 230 4.40 -0.61 18.77
C THR A 230 3.51 0.48 19.35
N SER A 231 2.31 0.09 19.80
CA SER A 231 1.32 1.06 20.31
C SER A 231 1.78 1.80 21.57
N ASP A 232 2.65 1.21 22.39
CA ASP A 232 3.24 1.85 23.58
C ASP A 232 4.24 2.97 23.25
N ARG A 233 4.79 2.98 22.04
CA ARG A 233 5.71 4.03 21.57
C ARG A 233 5.00 5.26 21.01
N ILE A 234 3.66 5.25 20.91
CA ILE A 234 2.90 6.37 20.37
C ILE A 234 2.87 7.52 21.39
N GLN A 235 3.26 8.72 20.94
CA GLN A 235 3.23 9.94 21.75
C GLN A 235 1.94 10.73 21.48
N TRP A 236 0.97 10.61 22.39
CA TRP A 236 -0.27 11.39 22.35
C TRP A 236 -0.12 12.71 23.13
N SER A 237 -0.60 13.82 22.58
CA SER A 237 -0.60 15.12 23.26
C SER A 237 -1.89 15.36 24.06
N GLY A 238 -1.84 15.22 25.38
CA GLY A 238 -2.95 15.51 26.32
C GLY A 238 -3.59 14.28 26.99
N LEU A 239 -4.31 14.49 28.11
CA LEU A 239 -5.01 13.47 28.93
C LEU A 239 -6.08 12.73 28.12
N GLN A 240 -5.69 11.77 27.29
CA GLN A 240 -6.59 10.79 26.72
C GLN A 240 -5.92 9.43 26.82
N GLU A 241 -6.48 8.59 27.70
CA GLU A 241 -6.41 7.15 27.55
C GLU A 241 -6.79 6.85 26.09
N ALA A 242 -5.97 6.04 25.41
CA ALA A 242 -6.27 5.57 24.06
C ALA A 242 -7.76 5.26 23.96
N VAL A 243 -8.48 5.95 23.07
CA VAL A 243 -9.89 5.65 22.82
C VAL A 243 -9.93 4.17 22.48
N LYS A 244 -10.47 3.34 23.40
CA LYS A 244 -10.64 1.91 23.16
C LYS A 244 -11.64 1.80 22.01
N LEU A 245 -11.11 1.68 20.79
CA LEU A 245 -11.83 1.30 19.59
C LEU A 245 -12.12 -0.20 19.61
#